data_AF-A0A6B3HR96-F1
#
_entry.id   AF-A0A6B3HR96-F1
#
_cell.length_a   1.000
_cell.length_b   1.000
_cell.length_c   1.000
_cell.angle_alpha   90.00
_cell.angle_beta   90.00
_cell.angle_gamma   90.00
#
_symmetry.space_group_name_H-M   'P 1'
#
loop_
_entity.id
_entity.type
_entity.pdbx_description
1 polymer ?
#
loop_
_entity_poly.entity_id
_entity_poly.type
_entity_poly.pdbx_seq_one_letter_code
_entity_poly.pdbx_strand_id
1 'polypeptide(L)'
;SKWGYTYTADWSTEAEAHEVKDHSLATFERQRAETRELLGDRLDLYQIHSLTPDSPALADKELHERLAALAAEGVAVGFSTSGPHQADAIRAALALTVDGNPLFRTVQATYNALETSAAPALAEAHEAGLTVIVKEGMANGRLAGEEAPAVFREIAADAGVGGDAVALALV
;
A
#
# COMPACT_ATOMS: atom_id res chain seq x y z
N SER A 1 0.59 10.20 1.46
CA SER A 1 1.87 9.97 0.73
C SER A 1 2.48 8.63 1.14
N LYS A 2 3.57 8.21 0.50
CA LYS A 2 4.35 7.00 0.85
C LYS A 2 5.85 7.28 0.82
N TRP A 3 6.63 6.40 1.45
CA TRP A 3 8.09 6.45 1.50
C TRP A 3 8.71 5.06 1.35
N GLY A 4 9.99 4.99 1.01
CA GLY A 4 10.74 3.73 0.93
C GLY A 4 11.27 3.38 -0.46
N TYR A 5 11.11 4.27 -1.45
CA TYR A 5 11.73 4.16 -2.77
C TYR A 5 12.47 5.45 -3.11
N THR A 6 13.68 5.31 -3.65
CA THR A 6 14.44 6.40 -4.25
C THR A 6 14.58 6.13 -5.74
N TYR A 7 14.08 7.04 -6.58
CA TYR A 7 14.25 6.96 -8.03
C TYR A 7 15.62 7.52 -8.41
N THR A 8 16.45 6.70 -9.06
CA THR A 8 17.87 6.99 -9.33
C THR A 8 18.19 7.14 -10.82
N ALA A 9 17.21 6.94 -11.69
CA ALA A 9 17.41 6.94 -13.14
C ALA A 9 17.66 8.31 -13.78
N ASP A 10 17.27 9.41 -13.13
CA ASP A 10 17.31 10.77 -13.71
C ASP A 10 16.80 10.80 -15.18
N TRP A 11 15.63 10.21 -15.40
CA TRP A 11 14.99 10.08 -16.73
C TRP A 11 15.73 9.23 -17.77
N SER A 12 16.85 8.61 -17.43
CA SER A 12 17.57 7.68 -18.30
C SER A 12 16.87 6.32 -18.38
N THR A 13 16.74 5.77 -19.58
CA THR A 13 16.32 4.38 -19.81
C THR A 13 17.44 3.36 -19.58
N GLU A 14 18.68 3.83 -19.49
CA GLU A 14 19.90 3.01 -19.40
C GLU A 14 20.49 2.96 -17.99
N ALA A 15 19.75 3.43 -16.98
CA ALA A 15 20.22 3.44 -15.60
C ALA A 15 20.37 2.01 -15.06
N GLU A 16 21.47 1.72 -14.36
CA GLU A 16 21.70 0.41 -13.73
C GLU A 16 20.58 0.06 -12.74
N ALA A 17 20.13 1.05 -11.97
CA ALA A 17 18.96 0.96 -11.11
C ALA A 17 18.02 2.14 -11.39
N HIS A 18 16.77 1.82 -11.68
CA HIS A 18 15.73 2.85 -11.86
C HIS A 18 15.13 3.30 -10.54
N GLU A 19 15.03 2.38 -9.60
CA GLU A 19 14.54 2.63 -8.25
C GLU A 19 15.26 1.74 -7.25
N VAL A 20 15.53 2.29 -6.07
CA VAL A 20 16.10 1.57 -4.94
C VAL A 20 15.07 1.55 -3.83
N LYS A 21 14.64 0.35 -3.45
CA LYS A 21 13.78 0.14 -2.27
C LYS A 21 14.66 0.15 -1.01
N ASP A 22 14.41 1.10 -0.12
CA ASP A 22 15.11 1.22 1.15
C ASP A 22 14.12 1.60 2.26
N HIS A 23 13.94 0.69 3.21
CA HIS A 23 13.04 0.87 4.35
C HIS A 23 13.79 1.22 5.64
N SER A 24 14.98 1.80 5.56
CA SER A 24 15.74 2.27 6.72
C SER A 24 15.13 3.51 7.38
N LEU A 25 15.39 3.68 8.67
CA LEU A 25 15.07 4.91 9.41
C LEU A 25 15.67 6.17 8.75
N ALA A 26 16.90 6.09 8.24
CA ALA A 26 17.55 7.21 7.55
C ALA A 26 16.76 7.66 6.32
N THR A 27 16.27 6.72 5.51
CA THR A 27 15.43 7.03 4.36
C THR A 27 14.06 7.55 4.78
N PHE A 28 13.46 7.02 5.84
CA PHE A 28 12.23 7.58 6.41
C PHE A 28 12.38 9.05 6.78
N GLU A 29 13.40 9.41 7.57
CA GLU A 29 13.60 10.79 8.05
C GLU A 29 13.82 11.75 6.89
N ARG A 30 14.68 11.37 5.93
CA ARG A 30 14.93 12.19 4.73
C ARG A 30 13.65 12.42 3.94
N GLN A 31 12.92 11.36 3.57
CA GLN A 31 11.72 11.49 2.75
C GLN A 31 10.57 12.16 3.52
N ARG A 32 10.55 12.05 4.85
CA ARG A 32 9.59 12.79 5.68
C ARG A 32 9.87 14.29 5.65
N ALA A 33 11.13 14.70 5.71
CA ALA A 33 11.51 16.11 5.57
C ALA A 33 11.13 16.65 4.18
N GLU A 34 11.46 15.93 3.11
CA GLU A 34 11.06 16.26 1.72
C GLU A 34 9.53 16.38 1.60
N THR A 35 8.79 15.43 2.18
CA THR A 35 7.31 15.46 2.15
C THR A 35 6.76 16.67 2.91
N ARG A 36 7.37 17.04 4.05
CA ARG A 36 6.97 18.23 4.83
C ARG A 36 7.24 19.52 4.06
N GLU A 37 8.34 19.61 3.32
CA GLU A 37 8.64 20.76 2.46
C GLU A 37 7.60 20.91 1.33
N LEU A 38 7.17 19.80 0.73
CA LEU A 38 6.22 19.81 -0.39
C LEU A 38 4.77 20.02 0.05
N LEU A 39 4.34 19.36 1.12
CA LEU A 39 2.93 19.32 1.52
C LEU A 39 2.61 20.24 2.70
N GLY A 40 3.61 20.66 3.48
CA GLY A 40 3.41 21.32 4.76
C GLY A 40 2.66 20.40 5.73
N ASP A 41 1.67 20.96 6.42
CA ASP A 41 0.84 20.24 7.41
C ASP A 41 -0.32 19.45 6.78
N ARG A 42 -0.38 19.34 5.44
CA ARG A 42 -1.47 18.67 4.69
C ARG A 42 -1.19 17.18 4.44
N LEU A 43 -0.59 16.51 5.40
CA LEU A 43 -0.27 15.09 5.30
C LEU A 43 -1.03 14.30 6.37
N ASP A 44 -2.18 13.73 5.99
CA ASP A 44 -3.03 12.96 6.90
C ASP A 44 -2.62 11.49 7.02
N LEU A 45 -1.99 10.94 5.98
CA LEU A 45 -1.62 9.52 5.89
C LEU A 45 -0.23 9.36 5.27
N TYR A 46 0.66 8.67 5.97
CA TYR A 46 2.00 8.33 5.49
C TYR A 46 2.29 6.84 5.62
N GLN A 47 2.60 6.19 4.49
CA GLN A 47 2.70 4.73 4.42
C GLN A 47 4.09 4.25 4.02
N ILE A 48 4.55 3.14 4.62
CA ILE A 48 5.70 2.38 4.10
C ILE A 48 5.32 1.81 2.73
N HIS A 49 6.13 2.07 1.71
CA HIS A 49 5.84 1.66 0.34
C HIS A 49 6.35 0.25 0.06
N SER A 50 5.46 -0.63 -0.38
CA SER A 50 5.75 -1.97 -0.91
C SER A 50 6.51 -2.89 0.06
N LEU A 51 5.94 -3.06 1.26
CA LEU A 51 6.33 -4.11 2.18
C LEU A 51 6.14 -5.50 1.56
N THR A 52 7.15 -6.33 1.81
CA THR A 52 7.18 -7.77 1.60
C THR A 52 7.53 -8.43 2.94
N PRO A 53 7.33 -9.75 3.11
CA PRO A 53 7.69 -10.43 4.37
C PRO A 53 9.17 -10.23 4.77
N ASP A 54 10.06 -10.08 3.79
CA ASP A 54 11.50 -9.88 4.01
C ASP A 54 11.90 -8.41 4.20
N SER A 55 10.95 -7.48 4.24
CA SER A 55 11.28 -6.06 4.35
C SER A 55 11.84 -5.74 5.75
N PRO A 56 13.03 -5.12 5.85
CA PRO A 56 13.70 -4.90 7.13
C PRO A 56 12.90 -3.99 8.08
N ALA A 57 12.04 -3.13 7.54
CA ALA A 57 11.11 -2.32 8.31
C ALA A 57 10.16 -3.13 9.21
N LEU A 58 9.95 -4.43 8.97
CA LEU A 58 9.13 -5.26 9.88
C LEU A 58 9.85 -5.57 11.20
N ALA A 59 11.17 -5.43 11.27
CA ALA A 59 11.98 -5.74 12.44
C ALA A 59 12.65 -4.52 13.10
N ASP A 60 12.67 -3.37 12.42
CA ASP A 60 13.35 -2.15 12.87
C ASP A 60 12.56 -1.41 13.97
N LYS A 61 13.00 -1.57 15.23
CA LYS A 61 12.35 -0.98 16.41
C LYS A 61 12.50 0.54 16.47
N GLU A 62 13.63 1.08 16.06
CA GLU A 62 13.84 2.54 16.06
C GLU A 62 12.92 3.19 15.01
N LEU A 63 12.76 2.55 13.86
CA LEU A 63 11.76 2.98 12.87
C LEU A 63 10.33 2.89 13.42
N HIS A 64 9.96 1.83 14.14
CA HIS A 64 8.61 1.69 14.72
C HIS A 64 8.30 2.80 15.72
N GLU A 65 9.23 3.08 16.63
CA GLU A 65 9.10 4.19 17.59
C GLU A 65 8.95 5.53 16.86
N ARG A 66 9.73 5.74 15.80
CA ARG A 66 9.64 6.99 15.03
C ARG A 66 8.32 7.13 14.28
N LEU A 67 7.79 6.05 13.72
CA LEU A 67 6.47 6.03 13.09
C LEU A 67 5.36 6.27 14.12
N ALA A 68 5.47 5.71 15.33
CA ALA A 68 4.53 5.95 16.41
C ALA A 68 4.57 7.42 16.88
N ALA A 69 5.76 8.02 17.00
CA ALA A 69 5.91 9.44 17.29
C ALA A 69 5.23 10.31 16.22
N LEU A 70 5.39 9.94 14.95
CA LEU A 70 4.69 10.62 13.86
C LEU A 70 3.16 10.47 13.98
N ALA A 71 2.67 9.29 14.37
CA ALA A 71 1.25 9.09 14.62
C ALA A 71 0.71 9.97 15.75
N ALA A 72 1.51 10.19 16.80
CA ALA A 72 1.17 11.11 17.89
C ALA A 72 1.11 12.59 17.46
N GLU A 73 1.79 12.97 16.37
CA GLU A 73 1.64 14.28 15.72
C GLU A 73 0.31 14.41 14.92
N GLY A 74 -0.50 13.36 14.84
CA GLY A 74 -1.80 13.35 14.16
C GLY A 74 -1.77 12.80 12.72
N VAL A 75 -0.63 12.29 12.25
CA VAL A 75 -0.53 11.68 10.92
C VAL A 75 -0.76 10.18 11.00
N ALA A 76 -1.81 9.66 10.36
CA ALA A 76 -2.02 8.22 10.30
C ALA A 76 -0.83 7.54 9.62
N VAL A 77 -0.34 6.44 10.22
CA VAL A 77 0.72 5.62 9.64
C VAL A 77 0.16 4.30 9.14
N GLY A 78 0.66 3.86 7.99
CA GLY A 78 0.22 2.62 7.36
C GLY A 78 1.31 1.99 6.51
N PHE A 79 0.92 1.04 5.69
CA PHE A 79 1.82 0.38 4.76
C PHE A 79 1.09 -0.05 3.50
N SER A 80 1.82 -0.19 2.40
CA SER A 80 1.34 -0.88 1.21
C SER A 80 2.15 -2.15 0.97
N THR A 81 1.54 -3.20 0.42
CA THR A 81 2.21 -4.47 0.11
C THR A 81 2.67 -4.56 -1.34
N SER A 82 3.58 -5.49 -1.64
CA SER A 82 3.89 -5.92 -3.00
C SER A 82 4.28 -7.40 -3.04
N GLY A 83 4.36 -7.96 -4.25
CA GLY A 83 4.71 -9.37 -4.46
C GLY A 83 3.58 -10.34 -4.14
N PRO A 84 3.80 -11.66 -4.36
CA PRO A 84 2.76 -12.67 -4.20
C PRO A 84 2.41 -12.98 -2.74
N HIS A 85 3.28 -12.62 -1.79
CA HIS A 85 3.13 -12.92 -0.35
C HIS A 85 2.50 -11.77 0.44
N GLN A 86 1.52 -11.08 -0.15
CA GLN A 86 0.87 -9.92 0.49
C GLN A 86 0.24 -10.31 1.83
N ALA A 87 -0.42 -11.48 1.90
CA ALA A 87 -1.08 -11.95 3.10
C ALA A 87 -0.10 -12.10 4.29
N ASP A 88 1.11 -12.60 4.02
CA ASP A 88 2.15 -12.78 5.03
C ASP A 88 2.69 -11.42 5.51
N ALA A 89 2.91 -10.48 4.59
CA ALA A 89 3.33 -9.12 4.92
C ALA A 89 2.28 -8.38 5.76
N ILE A 90 0.99 -8.55 5.44
CA ILE A 90 -0.13 -7.95 6.20
C ILE A 90 -0.12 -8.48 7.63
N ARG A 91 -0.09 -9.80 7.81
CA ARG A 91 -0.12 -10.41 9.15
C ARG A 91 1.10 -10.05 9.99
N ALA A 92 2.28 -10.01 9.36
CA ALA A 92 3.50 -9.57 10.04
C ALA A 92 3.37 -8.11 10.52
N ALA A 93 2.82 -7.23 9.68
CA ALA A 93 2.61 -5.83 10.04
C ALA A 93 1.52 -5.64 11.11
N LEU A 94 0.44 -6.43 11.08
CA LEU A 94 -0.63 -6.40 12.09
C LEU A 94 -0.14 -6.77 13.50
N ALA A 95 0.89 -7.62 13.60
CA ALA A 95 1.49 -8.01 14.87
C ALA A 95 2.34 -6.91 15.51
N LEU A 96 2.66 -5.82 14.79
CA LEU A 96 3.53 -4.76 15.28
C LEU A 96 2.81 -3.81 16.21
N THR A 97 3.37 -3.67 17.42
CA THR A 97 2.89 -2.76 18.45
C THR A 97 4.04 -1.89 18.98
N VAL A 98 3.70 -0.68 19.40
CA VAL A 98 4.57 0.25 20.13
C VAL A 98 3.79 0.72 21.36
N ASP A 99 4.40 0.60 22.54
CA ASP A 99 3.75 0.89 23.83
C ASP A 99 2.39 0.19 24.03
N GLY A 100 2.29 -1.05 23.54
CA GLY A 100 1.07 -1.86 23.61
C GLY A 100 -0.04 -1.47 22.63
N ASN A 101 0.19 -0.47 21.76
CA ASN A 101 -0.77 -0.02 20.76
C ASN A 101 -0.39 -0.54 19.36
N PRO A 102 -1.36 -0.93 18.51
CA PRO A 102 -1.10 -1.26 17.11
C PRO A 102 -0.41 -0.11 16.38
N LEU A 103 0.67 -0.41 15.67
CA LEU A 103 1.46 0.61 14.98
C LEU A 103 0.68 1.19 13.79
N PHE A 104 0.11 0.34 12.94
CA PHE A 104 -0.50 0.76 11.68
C PHE A 104 -2.01 0.93 11.77
N ARG A 105 -2.53 1.91 11.03
CA ARG A 105 -3.97 2.20 10.89
C ARG A 105 -4.52 1.97 9.50
N THR A 106 -3.65 1.81 8.50
CA THR A 106 -4.08 1.48 7.14
C THR A 106 -3.20 0.41 6.52
N VAL A 107 -3.82 -0.38 5.64
CA VAL A 107 -3.13 -1.29 4.73
C VAL A 107 -3.55 -0.97 3.30
N GLN A 108 -2.59 -0.88 2.39
CA GLN A 108 -2.85 -0.75 0.96
C GLN A 108 -2.34 -1.96 0.17
N ALA A 109 -3.25 -2.79 -0.36
CA ALA A 109 -2.89 -4.06 -1.02
C ALA A 109 -3.56 -4.22 -2.38
N THR A 110 -2.95 -5.03 -3.25
CA THR A 110 -3.57 -5.43 -4.52
C THR A 110 -4.71 -6.39 -4.22
N TYR A 111 -5.91 -6.03 -4.70
CA TYR A 111 -7.09 -6.89 -4.71
C TYR A 111 -7.96 -6.53 -5.92
N ASN A 112 -8.42 -7.54 -6.67
CA ASN A 112 -9.38 -7.39 -7.76
C ASN A 112 -9.94 -8.76 -8.15
N ALA A 113 -10.88 -8.79 -9.11
CA ALA A 113 -11.51 -10.03 -9.56
C ALA A 113 -10.53 -11.11 -10.08
N LEU A 114 -9.32 -10.72 -10.50
CA LEU A 114 -8.28 -11.62 -11.01
C LEU A 114 -7.19 -11.93 -9.97
N GLU A 115 -7.16 -11.21 -8.84
CA GLU A 115 -6.17 -11.36 -7.79
C GLU A 115 -6.82 -11.19 -6.42
N THR A 116 -7.18 -12.31 -5.80
CA THR A 116 -7.91 -12.36 -4.53
C THR A 116 -7.10 -12.97 -3.39
N SER A 117 -5.81 -13.30 -3.61
CA SER A 117 -4.99 -14.03 -2.63
C SER A 117 -4.84 -13.31 -1.28
N ALA A 118 -4.93 -11.98 -1.26
CA ALA A 118 -4.84 -11.17 -0.05
C ALA A 118 -6.16 -11.07 0.73
N ALA A 119 -7.31 -11.53 0.20
CA ALA A 119 -8.62 -11.27 0.79
C ALA A 119 -8.73 -11.70 2.26
N PRO A 120 -8.29 -12.91 2.67
CA PRO A 120 -8.37 -13.32 4.07
C PRO A 120 -7.58 -12.39 5.00
N ALA A 121 -6.36 -12.00 4.62
CA ALA A 121 -5.53 -11.11 5.43
C ALA A 121 -6.06 -9.66 5.44
N LEU A 122 -6.69 -9.21 4.36
CA LEU A 122 -7.36 -7.90 4.33
C LEU A 122 -8.61 -7.88 5.24
N ALA A 123 -9.36 -8.98 5.29
CA ALA A 123 -10.47 -9.14 6.22
C ALA A 123 -9.96 -9.10 7.68
N GLU A 124 -8.91 -9.86 7.99
CA GLU A 124 -8.25 -9.81 9.32
C GLU A 124 -7.79 -8.39 9.69
N ALA A 125 -7.19 -7.66 8.74
CA ALA A 125 -6.78 -6.27 8.96
C ALA A 125 -7.98 -5.36 9.24
N HIS A 126 -9.07 -5.52 8.50
CA HIS A 126 -10.29 -4.76 8.72
C HIS A 126 -10.92 -5.06 10.09
N GLU A 127 -10.99 -6.33 10.47
CA GLU A 127 -11.47 -6.77 11.79
C GLU A 127 -10.61 -6.22 12.94
N ALA A 128 -9.30 -6.09 12.72
CA ALA A 128 -8.38 -5.44 13.64
C ALA A 128 -8.51 -3.89 13.68
N GLY A 129 -9.40 -3.31 12.88
CA GLY A 129 -9.70 -1.88 12.86
C GLY A 129 -8.84 -1.05 11.91
N LEU A 130 -8.09 -1.67 11.00
CA LEU A 130 -7.36 -0.94 9.96
C LEU A 130 -8.32 -0.55 8.82
N THR A 131 -8.07 0.62 8.24
CA THR A 131 -8.66 0.99 6.95
C THR A 131 -7.94 0.22 5.84
N VAL A 132 -8.70 -0.57 5.08
CA VAL A 132 -8.20 -1.26 3.88
C VAL A 132 -8.33 -0.33 2.68
N ILE A 133 -7.23 -0.13 1.95
CA ILE A 133 -7.17 0.65 0.72
C ILE A 133 -6.76 -0.29 -0.41
N VAL A 134 -7.65 -0.55 -1.35
CA VAL A 134 -7.32 -1.44 -2.47
C VAL A 134 -6.56 -0.66 -3.56
N LYS A 135 -5.46 -1.24 -4.04
CA LYS A 135 -4.79 -0.82 -5.28
C LYS A 135 -5.03 -1.85 -6.39
N GLU A 136 -4.86 -1.41 -7.63
CA GLU A 136 -5.05 -2.24 -8.82
C GLU A 136 -6.46 -2.89 -8.92
N GLY A 137 -7.51 -2.22 -8.42
CA GLY A 137 -8.89 -2.73 -8.45
C GLY A 137 -9.41 -3.07 -9.86
N MET A 138 -8.86 -2.41 -10.88
CA MET A 138 -9.16 -2.69 -12.30
C MET A 138 -8.16 -3.66 -12.97
N ALA A 139 -7.33 -4.34 -12.18
CA ALA A 139 -6.25 -5.21 -12.66
C ALA A 139 -5.36 -4.55 -13.72
N ASN A 140 -4.91 -3.31 -13.45
CA ASN A 140 -4.10 -2.49 -14.37
C ASN A 140 -4.76 -2.30 -15.75
N GLY A 141 -6.09 -2.13 -15.77
CA GLY A 141 -6.89 -1.88 -16.98
C GLY A 141 -7.50 -3.14 -17.60
N ARG A 142 -7.07 -4.34 -17.21
CA ARG A 142 -7.56 -5.61 -17.78
C ARG A 142 -9.04 -5.85 -17.54
N LEU A 143 -9.61 -5.28 -16.48
CA LEU A 143 -11.06 -5.42 -16.17
C LEU A 143 -11.93 -4.31 -16.78
N ALA A 144 -11.31 -3.29 -17.40
CA ALA A 144 -12.04 -2.14 -17.95
C ALA A 144 -12.18 -2.17 -19.48
N GLY A 145 -11.37 -2.98 -20.17
CA GLY A 145 -11.30 -3.04 -21.64
C GLY A 145 -11.93 -4.28 -22.26
N GLU A 146 -11.73 -4.44 -23.57
CA GLU A 146 -12.23 -5.59 -24.35
C GLU A 146 -11.63 -6.93 -23.88
N GLU A 147 -10.45 -6.88 -23.27
CA GLU A 147 -9.75 -8.02 -22.67
C GLU A 147 -10.38 -8.52 -21.36
N ALA A 148 -11.39 -7.82 -20.84
CA ALA A 148 -12.09 -8.25 -19.64
C ALA A 148 -12.84 -9.58 -19.89
N PRO A 149 -12.89 -10.48 -18.89
CA PRO A 149 -13.65 -11.73 -18.98
C PRO A 149 -15.07 -11.48 -19.50
N ALA A 150 -15.59 -12.38 -20.35
CA ALA A 150 -16.90 -12.19 -20.98
C ALA A 150 -18.02 -11.91 -19.97
N VAL A 151 -18.04 -12.65 -18.85
CA VAL A 151 -18.98 -12.43 -17.74
C VAL A 151 -18.93 -10.99 -17.19
N PHE A 152 -17.75 -10.38 -17.15
CA PHE A 152 -17.57 -9.00 -16.68
C PHE A 152 -18.19 -8.00 -17.66
N ARG A 153 -17.99 -8.24 -18.96
CA ARG A 153 -18.57 -7.42 -20.04
C ARG A 153 -20.09 -7.57 -20.13
N GLU A 154 -20.61 -8.78 -19.89
CA GLU A 154 -22.06 -9.05 -19.80
C GLU A 154 -22.69 -8.30 -18.62
N ILE A 155 -22.11 -8.40 -17.41
CA ILE A 155 -22.58 -7.65 -16.24
C ILE A 155 -22.58 -6.14 -16.50
N ALA A 156 -21.51 -5.61 -17.10
CA ALA A 156 -21.42 -4.19 -17.44
C ALA A 156 -22.51 -3.76 -18.44
N ALA A 157 -22.76 -4.57 -19.48
CA ALA A 157 -23.80 -4.32 -20.46
C ALA A 157 -25.21 -4.36 -19.84
N ASP A 158 -25.50 -5.37 -19.02
CA ASP A 158 -26.79 -5.52 -18.34
C ASP A 158 -27.06 -4.37 -17.36
N ALA A 159 -26.02 -3.88 -16.68
CA ALA A 159 -26.11 -2.73 -15.77
C ALA A 159 -26.05 -1.36 -16.48
N GLY A 160 -25.74 -1.31 -17.78
CA GLY A 160 -25.59 -0.07 -18.55
C GLY A 160 -24.42 0.80 -18.10
N VAL A 161 -23.33 0.20 -17.60
CA VAL A 161 -22.12 0.89 -17.09
C VAL A 161 -20.86 0.38 -17.78
N GLY A 162 -19.72 1.04 -17.56
CA GLY A 162 -18.41 0.55 -18.02
C GLY A 162 -17.87 -0.60 -17.16
N GLY A 163 -16.97 -1.40 -17.73
CA GLY A 163 -16.32 -2.50 -17.00
C GLY A 163 -15.48 -2.02 -15.80
N ASP A 164 -14.97 -0.80 -15.87
CA ASP A 164 -14.33 -0.09 -14.75
C ASP A 164 -15.27 0.08 -13.55
N ALA A 165 -16.52 0.50 -13.78
CA ALA A 165 -17.51 0.65 -12.72
C ALA A 165 -17.84 -0.69 -12.06
N VAL A 166 -17.95 -1.77 -12.84
CA VAL A 166 -18.13 -3.14 -12.31
C VAL A 166 -16.91 -3.59 -11.50
N ALA A 167 -15.69 -3.29 -11.99
CA ALA A 167 -14.45 -3.65 -11.32
C ALA A 167 -14.31 -2.97 -9.96
N LEU A 168 -14.63 -1.68 -9.90
CA LEU A 168 -14.57 -0.90 -8.67
C LEU A 168 -15.72 -1.21 -7.71
N ALA A 169 -16.90 -1.62 -8.19
CA ALA A 169 -18.01 -2.02 -7.33
C ALA A 169 -17.80 -3.39 -6.66
N LEU A 170 -16.94 -4.25 -7.22
CA LEU A 170 -16.56 -5.53 -6.63
C LEU A 170 -15.60 -5.38 -5.45
N VAL A 171 -14.82 -4.31 -5.45
CA VAL A 171 -13.78 -3.99 -4.47
C VAL A 171 -14.38 -3.25 -3.28
#